data_AF-A0A4Q2YTP0-F1
#
_entry.id   AF-A0A4Q2YTP0-F1
#
_cell.length_a   1.000
_cell.length_b   1.000
_cell.length_c   1.000
_cell.angle_alpha   90.00
_cell.angle_beta   90.00
_cell.angle_gamma   90.00
#
_symmetry.space_group_name_H-M   'P 1'
#
loop_
_entity.id
_entity.type
_entity.pdbx_description
1 polymer ?
#
loop_
_entity_poly.entity_id
_entity_poly.type
_entity_poly.pdbx_seq_one_letter_code
_entity_poly.pdbx_strand_id
1 'polypeptide(L)' 'MSESPITSVAILGSGSFGMAVAKLLAPKLEHIVLIGRDPETAEVINSTRRNPHYLSGVELEANVRASTRLEDALDFP' A
#
# COMPACT_ATOMS: atom_id res chain seq x y z
N MET A 1 -26.37 -1.43 -15.63
CA MET A 1 -25.32 -0.51 -15.14
C MET A 1 -24.06 -1.35 -15.00
N SER A 2 -23.08 -1.18 -15.89
CA SER A 2 -21.77 -1.81 -15.67
C SER A 2 -21.07 -0.98 -14.60
N GLU A 3 -20.87 -1.54 -13.41
CA GLU A 3 -19.98 -0.91 -12.43
C GLU A 3 -18.61 -0.73 -13.08
N SER A 4 -18.01 0.45 -12.89
CA SER A 4 -16.62 0.66 -13.31
C SER A 4 -15.73 -0.24 -12.45
N PRO A 5 -14.73 -0.92 -13.03
CA PRO A 5 -13.87 -1.79 -12.26
C PRO A 5 -13.14 -0.99 -11.19
N ILE A 6 -12.98 -1.57 -9.99
CA ILE A 6 -12.13 -0.99 -8.94
C ILE A 6 -10.68 -1.03 -9.45
N THR A 7 -10.09 0.14 -9.67
CA THR A 7 -8.72 0.30 -10.19
C THR A 7 -7.69 0.54 -9.10
N SER A 8 -8.12 0.99 -7.91
CA SER A 8 -7.22 1.25 -6.79
C SER A 8 -7.82 0.88 -5.44
N VAL A 9 -6.96 0.90 -4.41
CA VAL A 9 -7.41 0.76 -3.02
C VAL A 9 -6.48 1.50 -2.06
N ALA A 10 -7.08 2.08 -1.02
CA ALA A 10 -6.36 2.53 0.16
C ALA A 10 -6.48 1.48 1.28
N ILE A 11 -5.34 1.08 1.86
CA ILE A 11 -5.26 0.16 2.98
C ILE A 11 -4.84 0.96 4.21
N LEU A 12 -5.76 1.09 5.17
CA LEU A 12 -5.51 1.79 6.42
C LEU A 12 -4.79 0.84 7.40
N GLY A 13 -3.46 0.88 7.33
CA GLY A 13 -2.57 0.11 8.19
C GLY A 13 -1.40 -0.48 7.40
N SER A 14 -0.17 -0.14 7.79
CA SER A 14 1.08 -0.64 7.20
C SER A 14 1.72 -1.81 7.97
N GLY A 15 0.96 -2.50 8.83
CA GLY A 15 1.45 -3.68 9.56
C GLY A 15 1.42 -4.97 8.73
N SER A 16 1.75 -6.12 9.34
CA SER A 16 1.84 -7.42 8.62
C SER A 16 0.60 -7.76 7.79
N PHE A 17 -0.60 -7.52 8.32
CA PHE A 17 -1.83 -7.82 7.58
C PHE A 17 -2.05 -6.87 6.40
N GLY A 18 -1.85 -5.56 6.59
CA GLY A 18 -1.98 -4.58 5.50
C GLY A 18 -0.97 -4.83 4.38
N MET A 19 0.27 -5.18 4.75
CA MET A 19 1.30 -5.62 3.81
C MET A 19 0.90 -6.87 3.02
N ALA A 20 0.32 -7.88 3.68
CA ALA A 20 -0.16 -9.10 3.02
C ALA A 20 -1.31 -8.82 2.05
N VAL A 21 -2.26 -7.97 2.44
CA VAL A 21 -3.38 -7.57 1.58
C VAL A 21 -2.88 -6.78 0.38
N ALA A 22 -1.95 -5.83 0.57
CA ALA A 22 -1.34 -5.09 -0.53
C ALA A 22 -0.68 -6.03 -1.53
N LYS A 23 0.13 -6.98 -1.05
CA LYS A 23 0.80 -7.99 -1.88
C LYS A 23 -0.19 -8.85 -2.67
N LEU A 24 -1.31 -9.23 -2.06
CA LEU A 24 -2.34 -10.05 -2.70
C LEU A 24 -3.12 -9.27 -3.78
N LEU A 25 -3.37 -7.99 -3.55
CA LEU A 25 -4.19 -7.14 -4.43
C LEU A 25 -3.37 -6.48 -5.55
N ALA A 26 -2.07 -6.27 -5.35
CA ALA A 26 -1.21 -5.56 -6.29
C ALA A 26 -1.27 -6.07 -7.74
N PRO A 27 -1.38 -7.39 -8.03
CA PRO A 27 -1.51 -7.88 -9.41
C PRO A 27 -2.85 -7.56 -10.07
N LYS A 28 -3.85 -7.09 -9.32
CA LYS A 28 -5.24 -6.89 -9.77
C LYS A 28 -5.64 -5.42 -9.86
N LEU A 29 -4.80 -4.52 -9.37
CA LEU A 29 -5.08 -3.09 -9.24
C LEU A 29 -3.97 -2.27 -9.90
N GLU A 30 -4.30 -1.07 -10.34
CA GLU A 30 -3.35 -0.12 -10.90
C GLU A 30 -2.56 0.59 -9.79
N HIS A 31 -3.22 0.91 -8.66
CA HIS A 31 -2.61 1.66 -7.56
C HIS A 31 -3.05 1.16 -6.18
N ILE A 32 -2.10 1.07 -5.26
CA ILE A 32 -2.37 0.77 -3.85
C ILE A 32 -1.65 1.77 -2.96
N VAL A 33 -2.36 2.37 -2.02
CA VAL A 33 -1.76 3.21 -0.97
C VAL A 33 -1.90 2.57 0.40
N LEU A 34 -0.78 2.37 1.09
CA LEU A 34 -0.72 1.92 2.49
C LEU A 34 -0.62 3.15 3.40
N ILE A 35 -1.64 3.38 4.22
CA ILE A 35 -1.64 4.46 5.20
C ILE A 35 -1.08 3.94 6.52
N GLY A 36 0.12 4.42 6.85
CA GLY A 36 0.81 4.18 8.11
C GLY A 36 0.78 5.40 9.03
N ARG A 37 1.47 5.29 10.17
CA ARG A 37 1.64 6.40 11.14
C ARG A 37 3.08 6.86 11.27
N ASP A 38 4.03 6.04 10.82
CA ASP A 38 5.46 6.29 10.97
C ASP A 38 6.08 6.71 9.62
N PRO A 39 6.58 7.96 9.51
CA PRO A 39 7.17 8.47 8.28
C PRO A 39 8.42 7.72 7.84
N GLU A 40 9.24 7.25 8.79
CA GLU A 40 10.46 6.52 8.49
C GLU A 40 10.14 5.17 7.84
N THR A 41 9.21 4.40 8.43
CA THR A 41 8.71 3.16 7.83
C THR A 41 8.10 3.40 6.45
N ALA A 42 7.33 4.48 6.26
CA ALA A 42 6.74 4.79 4.96
C ALA A 42 7.81 5.07 3.89
N GLU A 43 8.86 5.83 4.23
CA GLU A 43 9.99 6.10 3.35
C GLU A 43 10.78 4.83 3.02
N VAL A 44 11.03 3.97 4.00
CA VAL A 44 11.69 2.68 3.76
C VAL A 44 10.85 1.80 2.84
N ILE A 45 9.53 1.73 3.03
CA ILE A 45 8.63 1.00 2.12
C ILE A 45 8.70 1.57 0.71
N ASN A 46 8.66 2.90 0.55
CA ASN A 46 8.70 3.52 -0.78
C ASN A 46 10.03 3.32 -1.51
N SER A 47 11.14 3.38 -0.78
CA SER A 47 12.49 3.25 -1.36
C SER A 47 12.91 1.79 -1.61
N THR A 48 12.50 0.87 -0.75
CA THR A 48 12.96 -0.54 -0.79
C THR A 48 11.87 -1.53 -1.22
N ARG A 49 10.61 -1.08 -1.29
CA ARG A 49 9.41 -1.92 -1.45
C ARG A 49 9.29 -3.00 -0.36
N ARG A 50 9.87 -2.77 0.82
CA ARG A 50 9.85 -3.70 1.95
C ARG A 50 9.53 -2.95 3.23
N ASN A 51 8.84 -3.61 4.15
CA ASN A 51 8.65 -3.09 5.49
C ASN A 51 9.68 -3.73 6.43
N PRO A 52 10.55 -2.94 7.08
CA PRO A 52 11.63 -3.49 7.91
C PRO A 52 11.13 -4.19 9.17
N HIS A 53 9.93 -3.84 9.65
CA HIS A 53 9.36 -4.35 10.89
C HIS A 53 8.36 -5.49 10.68
N TYR A 54 7.67 -5.51 9.54
CA TYR A 54 6.57 -6.44 9.27
C TYR A 54 6.72 -7.09 7.90
N LEU A 55 6.66 -8.43 7.85
CA LEU A 55 6.87 -9.18 6.60
C LEU A 55 8.16 -8.78 5.85
N SER A 56 9.27 -8.58 6.57
CA SER A 56 10.55 -8.09 6.02
C SER A 56 11.14 -8.91 4.86
N GLY A 57 10.79 -10.20 4.76
CA GLY A 57 11.15 -11.05 3.63
C GLY A 57 10.35 -10.80 2.34
N VAL A 58 9.22 -10.08 2.43
CA VAL A 58 8.29 -9.84 1.32
C VAL A 58 8.57 -8.49 0.67
N GLU A 59 8.71 -8.51 -0.64
CA GLU A 59 8.80 -7.33 -1.47
C GLU A 59 7.44 -7.00 -2.08
N LEU A 60 7.01 -5.76 -1.97
CA LEU A 60 5.81 -5.23 -2.61
C LEU A 60 6.08 -4.88 -4.07
N GLU A 61 5.03 -4.89 -4.86
CA GLU A 61 5.03 -4.47 -6.26
C GLU A 61 5.22 -2.96 -6.38
N ALA A 62 5.67 -2.50 -7.55
CA ALA A 62 5.97 -1.09 -7.80
C ALA A 62 4.73 -0.17 -7.76
N ASN A 63 3.53 -0.74 -7.85
CA ASN A 63 2.26 -0.01 -7.74
C ASN A 63 1.78 0.17 -6.29
N VAL A 64 2.53 -0.30 -5.29
CA VAL A 64 2.23 -0.06 -3.88
C VAL A 64 3.08 1.08 -3.35
N ARG A 65 2.43 2.08 -2.78
CA ARG A 65 3.05 3.24 -2.13
C ARG A 65 2.64 3.32 -0.67
N ALA A 66 3.55 3.69 0.22
CA ALA A 66 3.23 4.03 1.60
C ALA A 66 3.10 5.54 1.79
N SER A 67 2.17 5.94 2.65
CA SER A 67 2.00 7.33 3.09
C SER A 67 1.61 7.39 4.57
N THR A 68 1.86 8.52 5.21
CA THR A 68 1.35 8.85 6.55
C THR A 68 0.24 9.89 6.52
N ARG A 69 -0.11 10.39 5.34
CA ARG A 69 -1.14 11.39 5.11
C ARG A 69 -2.44 10.66 4.79
N LEU A 70 -3.45 10.80 5.65
CA LEU A 70 -4.72 10.11 5.47
C LEU A 70 -5.45 10.61 4.22
N GLU A 71 -5.28 11.87 3.87
CA GLU A 71 -5.82 12.49 2.66
C GLU A 71 -5.37 11.79 1.37
N ASP A 72 -4.17 11.19 1.36
CA ASP A 72 -3.70 10.42 0.22
C ASP A 72 -4.63 9.23 -0.08
N ALA A 73 -5.38 8.71 0.90
CA ALA A 73 -6.37 7.65 0.69
C ALA A 73 -7.51 8.05 -0.26
N LEU A 74 -7.73 9.36 -0.46
CA LEU A 74 -8.74 9.90 -1.37
C LEU A 74 -8.17 10.21 -2.76
N ASP A 75 -6.86 10.46 -2.83
CA ASP A 75 -6.17 10.95 -4.03
C ASP A 75 -5.64 9.83 -4.93
N PHE A 76 -5.69 8.57 -4.47
CA PHE A 76 -5.41 7.38 -5.30
C PHE A 76 -6.74 6.73 -5.75
N PRO A 77 -7.34 7.16 -6.89
CA PRO A 77 -8.46 6.49 -7.55
C PRO A 77 -8.03 5.27 -8.38
#